data_AF-A0A7Y0ICW9-F1
#
_entry.id   AF-A0A7Y0ICW9-F1
#
_cell.length_a   1.000
_cell.length_b   1.000
_cell.length_c   1.000
_cell.angle_alpha   90.00
_cell.angle_beta   90.00
_cell.angle_gamma   90.00
#
_symmetry.space_group_name_H-M   'P 1'
#
loop_
_entity.id
_entity.type
_entity.pdbx_description
1 polymer ?
#
loop_
_entity_poly.entity_id
_entity_poly.type
_entity_poly.pdbx_seq_one_letter_code
_entity_poly.pdbx_strand_id
1 'polypeptide(L)'
;MSQIFRQHLEKFIKVSDDQFNEIMGYFETRIVVKKENVLVKGKICKHHFFVLEGLLRKFYINEKEAEQTVEFAIETWWITDNIAYERRAKTQANDQYRLIGVI
;
A
#
# COMPACT_ATOMS: atom_id res chain seq x y z
N MET A 1 4.80 2.23 15.76
CA MET A 1 4.54 1.56 14.47
C MET A 1 3.48 0.48 14.59
N SER A 2 3.68 -0.56 15.41
CA SER A 2 2.71 -1.65 15.56
C SER A 2 1.38 -1.26 16.23
N GLN A 3 1.38 -0.24 17.10
CA GLN A 3 0.20 0.14 17.87
C GLN A 3 -0.95 0.69 17.01
N ILE A 4 -0.66 1.48 15.97
CA ILE A 4 -1.69 2.00 15.04
C ILE A 4 -2.35 0.84 14.31
N PHE A 5 -1.54 -0.10 13.80
CA PHE A 5 -2.04 -1.28 13.11
C PHE A 5 -2.84 -2.19 14.06
N ARG A 6 -2.35 -2.41 15.28
CA ARG A 6 -3.06 -3.16 16.32
C ARG A 6 -4.41 -2.53 16.64
N GLN A 7 -4.45 -1.23 16.90
CA GLN A 7 -5.69 -0.49 17.16
C GLN A 7 -6.65 -0.56 15.97
N HIS A 8 -6.14 -0.58 14.74
CA HIS A 8 -6.98 -0.79 13.55
C HIS A 8 -7.59 -2.19 13.54
N LEU A 9 -6.81 -3.26 13.78
CA LEU A 9 -7.32 -4.63 13.84
C LEU A 9 -8.34 -4.81 14.98
N GLU A 10 -8.06 -4.23 16.15
CA GLU A 10 -8.89 -4.34 17.35
C GLU A 10 -10.29 -3.70 17.21
N LYS A 11 -10.50 -2.86 16.18
CA LYS A 11 -11.83 -2.37 15.81
C LYS A 11 -12.73 -3.46 15.22
N PHE A 12 -12.15 -4.52 14.66
CA PHE A 12 -12.87 -5.56 13.92
C PHE A 12 -12.76 -6.94 14.57
N ILE A 13 -11.66 -7.23 15.25
CA ILE A 13 -11.37 -8.54 15.84
C ILE A 13 -10.69 -8.39 17.20
N LYS A 14 -10.83 -9.36 18.11
CA LYS A 14 -9.99 -9.43 19.31
C LYS A 14 -8.68 -10.12 18.96
N VAL A 15 -7.55 -9.54 19.38
CA VAL A 15 -6.21 -10.06 19.10
C VAL A 15 -5.40 -10.09 20.40
N SER A 16 -4.87 -11.25 20.79
CA SER A 16 -3.94 -11.35 21.92
C SER A 16 -2.55 -10.86 21.53
N ASP A 17 -1.68 -10.62 22.52
CA ASP A 17 -0.30 -10.19 22.26
C ASP A 17 0.46 -11.22 21.40
N ASP A 18 0.31 -12.51 21.68
CA ASP A 18 0.96 -13.59 20.92
C ASP A 18 0.47 -13.66 19.47
N GLN A 19 -0.85 -13.56 19.26
CA GLN A 19 -1.44 -13.53 17.92
C GLN A 19 -0.96 -12.30 17.14
N PHE A 20 -0.92 -11.14 17.81
CA PHE A 20 -0.46 -9.92 17.18
C PHE A 20 1.02 -10.02 16.78
N ASN A 21 1.86 -10.61 17.63
CA ASN A 21 3.28 -10.86 17.32
C ASN A 21 3.44 -11.80 16.12
N GLU A 22 2.64 -12.87 16.03
CA GLU A 22 2.64 -13.76 14.87
C GLU A 22 2.23 -13.04 13.58
N ILE A 23 1.16 -12.24 13.63
CA ILE A 23 0.69 -11.42 12.50
C ILE A 23 1.80 -10.49 12.03
N MET A 24 2.46 -9.79 12.95
CA MET A 24 3.55 -8.87 12.63
C MET A 24 4.74 -9.54 11.93
N GLY A 25 4.93 -10.85 12.10
CA GLY A 25 5.95 -11.63 11.37
C GLY A 25 5.74 -11.67 9.85
N TYR A 26 4.53 -11.38 9.36
CA TYR A 26 4.21 -11.31 7.93
C TYR A 26 4.33 -9.90 7.35
N PHE A 27 4.61 -8.89 8.17
CA PHE A 27 4.70 -7.49 7.76
C PHE A 27 6.12 -6.97 7.81
N GLU A 28 6.50 -6.21 6.78
CA GLU A 28 7.72 -5.41 6.76
C GLU A 28 7.33 -3.93 6.79
N THR A 29 8.00 -3.16 7.64
CA THR A 29 7.80 -1.70 7.64
C THR A 29 8.74 -1.05 6.64
N ARG A 30 8.17 -0.24 5.73
CA ARG A 30 8.94 0.51 4.74
C ARG A 30 8.71 2.00 4.94
N ILE A 31 9.81 2.74 5.12
CA ILE A 31 9.81 4.21 5.08
C ILE A 31 10.09 4.63 3.64
N VAL A 32 9.26 5.52 3.11
CA VAL A 32 9.35 6.02 1.73
C VAL A 32 9.37 7.54 1.76
N VAL A 33 10.20 8.15 0.92
CA VAL A 33 10.28 9.62 0.86
C VAL A 33 9.21 10.19 -0.04
N LYS A 34 8.80 11.43 0.21
CA LYS A 34 7.79 12.12 -0.61
C LYS A 34 8.21 12.10 -2.09
N LYS A 35 7.26 11.75 -2.97
CA LYS A 35 7.42 11.53 -4.42
C LYS A 35 8.15 10.25 -4.82
N GLU A 36 8.51 9.37 -3.88
CA GLU A 36 9.04 8.05 -4.22
C GLU A 36 7.93 7.12 -4.75
N ASN A 37 8.26 6.39 -5.81
CA ASN A 37 7.39 5.32 -6.33
C ASN A 37 7.56 4.06 -5.48
N VAL A 38 6.51 3.68 -4.75
CA VAL A 38 6.50 2.47 -3.91
C VAL A 38 6.34 1.21 -4.76
N LEU A 39 5.59 1.31 -5.86
CA LEU A 39 5.46 0.29 -6.89
C LEU A 39 5.59 0.94 -8.27
N VAL A 40 6.41 0.33 -9.12
CA VAL A 40 6.75 0.84 -10.46
C VAL A 40 6.14 -0.06 -11.52
N LYS A 41 5.72 0.56 -12.63
CA LYS A 41 5.24 -0.07 -13.87
C LYS A 41 6.08 -1.31 -14.23
N GLY A 42 5.39 -2.37 -14.63
CA GLY A 42 6.02 -3.59 -15.18
C GLY A 42 6.66 -4.51 -14.14
N LYS A 43 6.62 -4.14 -12.85
CA LYS A 43 6.97 -5.04 -11.75
C LYS A 43 5.75 -5.86 -11.34
N ILE A 44 6.00 -7.05 -10.78
CA ILE A 44 4.94 -7.86 -10.18
C ILE A 44 4.52 -7.17 -8.89
N CYS A 45 3.21 -6.90 -8.74
CA CYS A 45 2.67 -6.43 -7.47
C CYS A 45 2.58 -7.62 -6.52
N LYS A 46 3.45 -7.65 -5.50
CA LYS A 46 3.53 -8.75 -4.53
C LYS A 46 3.08 -8.35 -3.13
N HIS A 47 2.71 -7.09 -2.92
CA HIS A 47 2.55 -6.52 -1.59
C HIS A 47 1.21 -5.78 -1.48
N HIS A 48 0.58 -5.92 -0.32
CA HIS A 48 -0.46 -5.01 0.15
C HIS A 48 0.20 -3.97 1.07
N PHE A 49 -0.14 -2.71 0.87
CA PHE A 49 0.40 -1.64 1.70
C PHE A 49 -0.67 -1.18 2.68
N PHE A 50 -0.32 -1.11 3.96
CA PHE A 50 -1.10 -0.44 4.99
C PHE A 50 -0.42 0.88 5.33
N VAL A 51 -1.14 1.99 5.22
CA VAL A 51 -0.57 3.32 5.46
C VAL A 51 -0.56 3.59 6.97
N LEU A 52 0.64 3.54 7.58
CA LEU A 52 0.82 3.92 8.98
C LEU A 52 0.80 5.43 9.17
N GLU A 53 1.41 6.16 8.25
CA GLU A 53 1.55 7.62 8.28
C GLU A 53 1.61 8.15 6.84
N GLY A 54 0.89 9.24 6.56
CA GLY A 54 0.88 9.89 5.25
C GLY A 54 -0.18 9.45 4.25
N LEU A 55 0.14 9.60 2.96
CA LEU A 55 -0.80 9.49 1.85
C LEU A 55 -0.15 8.88 0.60
N LEU A 56 -0.65 7.70 0.21
CA LEU A 56 -0.33 7.04 -1.05
C LEU A 56 -1.37 7.38 -2.11
N ARG A 57 -0.94 7.43 -3.37
CA ARG A 57 -1.85 7.38 -4.52
C ARG A 57 -1.47 6.27 -5.48
N LYS A 58 -2.48 5.65 -6.08
CA LYS A 58 -2.38 4.81 -7.27
C LYS A 58 -2.71 5.67 -8.49
N PHE A 59 -1.86 5.62 -9.51
CA PHE A 59 -2.06 6.37 -10.75
C PHE A 59 -1.57 5.57 -11.95
N TYR A 60 -2.02 5.94 -13.14
CA TYR A 60 -1.46 5.46 -14.40
C TYR A 60 -1.04 6.62 -15.29
N ILE A 61 -0.15 6.36 -16.25
CA ILE A 61 0.23 7.32 -17.29
C ILE A 61 -0.63 7.07 -18.53
N ASN A 62 -1.32 8.10 -19.02
CA ASN A 62 -2.15 7.99 -20.23
C ASN A 62 -1.33 8.17 -21.53
N GLU A 63 -1.99 8.09 -22.68
CA GLU A 63 -1.35 8.24 -24.01
C GLU A 63 -0.70 9.62 -24.24
N LYS A 64 -1.08 10.63 -23.46
CA LYS A 64 -0.52 12.00 -23.51
C LYS A 64 0.58 12.21 -22.46
N GLU A 65 1.14 11.13 -21.93
CA GLU A 65 2.15 11.13 -20.87
C GLU A 65 1.71 11.81 -19.55
N ALA A 66 0.41 12.01 -19.35
CA ALA A 66 -0.12 12.63 -18.14
C ALA A 66 -0.50 11.59 -17.08
N GLU A 67 -0.14 11.85 -15.82
CA GLU A 67 -0.52 11.03 -14.68
C GLU A 67 -2.01 11.19 -14.35
N GLN A 68 -2.74 10.08 -14.29
CA GLN A 68 -4.15 10.01 -13.90
C GLN A 68 -4.27 9.23 -12.60
N THR A 69 -4.69 9.90 -11.53
CA THR A 69 -4.87 9.25 -10.23
C THR A 69 -6.18 8.48 -10.21
N VAL A 70 -6.13 7.23 -9.76
CA VAL A 70 -7.29 6.33 -9.70
C VAL A 70 -7.77 6.16 -8.26
N GLU A 71 -6.85 6.14 -7.31
CA GLU A 71 -7.16 5.86 -5.91
C GLU A 71 -6.17 6.56 -4.98
N PHE A 72 -6.64 6.93 -3.80
CA PHE A 72 -5.83 7.43 -2.70
C PHE A 72 -6.01 6.51 -1.49
N ALA A 73 -4.94 6.35 -0.71
CA ALA A 73 -4.99 5.73 0.61
C ALA A 73 -4.31 6.64 1.63
N ILE A 74 -5.13 7.12 2.55
CA ILE A 74 -4.71 7.87 3.75
C ILE A 74 -4.33 6.89 4.86
N GLU A 75 -3.94 7.42 6.02
CA GLU A 75 -3.62 6.63 7.21
C GLU A 75 -4.71 5.64 7.58
N THR A 76 -4.28 4.46 8.04
CA THR A 76 -5.10 3.30 8.38
C THR A 76 -5.87 2.67 7.22
N TRP A 77 -5.56 3.04 5.98
CA TRP A 77 -6.13 2.41 4.77
C TRP A 77 -5.15 1.45 4.12
N TRP A 78 -5.73 0.50 3.38
CA TRP A 78 -5.00 -0.42 2.53
C TRP A 78 -4.96 0.09 1.09
N ILE A 79 -3.87 -0.21 0.38
CA ILE A 79 -3.77 0.00 -1.07
C ILE A 79 -2.92 -1.09 -1.72
N THR A 80 -3.35 -1.55 -2.89
CA THR A 80 -2.66 -2.61 -3.66
C THR A 80 -3.09 -2.56 -5.13
N ASP A 81 -2.52 -3.42 -5.96
CA ASP A 81 -3.06 -3.75 -7.29
C ASP A 81 -3.79 -5.09 -7.20
N ASN A 82 -5.07 -5.08 -6.87
CA ASN A 82 -5.83 -6.32 -6.62
C ASN A 82 -5.75 -7.29 -7.81
N ILE A 83 -5.93 -6.80 -9.04
CA ILE A 83 -5.91 -7.63 -10.25
C ILE A 83 -4.52 -8.25 -10.46
N ALA A 84 -3.46 -7.45 -10.33
CA ALA A 84 -2.10 -7.95 -10.53
C ALA A 84 -1.68 -8.90 -9.41
N TYR A 85 -2.07 -8.61 -8.17
CA TYR A 85 -1.79 -9.44 -7.00
C TYR A 85 -2.47 -10.81 -7.08
N GLU A 86 -3.78 -10.85 -7.32
CA GLU A 86 -4.57 -12.09 -7.41
C GLU A 86 -4.07 -12.99 -8.53
N ARG A 87 -3.75 -12.40 -9.69
CA ARG A 87 -3.29 -13.15 -10.87
C ARG A 87 -1.79 -13.46 -10.86
N ARG A 88 -1.06 -13.02 -9.82
CA ARG A 88 0.42 -13.03 -9.79
C ARG A 88 1.03 -12.50 -11.09
N ALA A 89 0.36 -11.51 -11.68
CA ALA A 89 0.71 -10.94 -12.97
C ALA A 89 1.54 -9.66 -12.78
N LYS A 90 2.17 -9.19 -13.85
CA LYS A 90 2.74 -7.84 -13.87
C LYS A 90 1.61 -6.83 -13.70
N THR A 91 1.87 -5.71 -13.03
CA THR A 91 0.93 -4.58 -13.04
C THR A 91 0.58 -4.22 -14.48
N GLN A 92 -0.65 -3.73 -14.71
CA GLN A 92 -1.01 -3.24 -16.04
C GLN A 92 0.04 -2.24 -16.50
N ALA A 93 0.26 -2.18 -17.81
CA ALA A 93 1.42 -1.52 -18.39
C ALA A 93 1.59 -0.05 -18.00
N ASN A 94 0.62 0.61 -17.36
CA ASN A 94 0.77 1.99 -16.91
C ASN A 94 0.61 2.21 -15.39
N ASP A 95 0.30 1.18 -14.60
CA ASP A 95 -0.03 1.33 -13.16
C ASP A 95 1.22 1.56 -12.29
N GLN A 96 1.18 2.62 -11.49
CA GLN A 96 2.23 3.04 -10.54
C GLN A 96 1.62 3.52 -9.22
N TYR A 97 2.40 3.39 -8.15
CA TYR A 97 2.01 3.82 -6.80
C TYR A 97 3.08 4.75 -6.27
N ARG A 98 2.70 5.94 -5.83
CA ARG A 98 3.62 6.98 -5.35
C ARG A 98 3.16 7.54 -4.01
N LEU A 99 4.09 7.72 -3.08
CA LEU A 99 3.85 8.51 -1.90
C LEU A 99 3.79 9.98 -2.28
N ILE A 100 2.68 10.63 -1.97
CA ILE A 100 2.46 12.03 -2.34
C ILE A 100 2.50 12.99 -1.16
N GLY A 101 2.44 12.48 0.07
CA GLY A 101 2.61 13.27 1.28
C GLY A 101 2.76 12.41 2.53
N VAL A 102 3.35 13.00 3.55
CA VAL A 102 3.15 12.64 4.96
C VAL A 102 2.23 13.75 5.48
N ILE A 103 1.06 13.42 6.06
CA ILE A 103 0.10 14.41 6.56
C ILE A 103 0.42 14.69 8.02
#